data_AF-X8DUK0-F1
#
_entry.id   AF-X8DUK0-F1
#
_cell.length_a   1.000
_cell.length_b   1.000
_cell.length_c   1.000
_cell.angle_alpha   90.00
_cell.angle_beta   90.00
_cell.angle_gamma   90.00
#
_symmetry.space_group_name_H-M   'P 1'
#
loop_
_entity.id
_entity.type
_entity.pdbx_description
1 polymer ?
#
loop_
_entity_poly.entity_id
_entity_poly.type
_entity_poly.pdbx_seq_one_letter_code
_entity_poly.pdbx_strand_id
1 'polypeptide(L)' 'MPLGRAAPTPVFEVDQAVNIAIKQQSIKRALGTVPASLHLVPVDFQRDELAEELRRAGHDTAHRTFFIWEG' A
#
# COMPACT_ATOMS: atom_id res chain seq x y z
N MET A 1 -26.19 14.45 -9.91
CA MET A 1 -25.64 13.96 -8.63
C MET A 1 -24.17 14.35 -8.60
N PRO A 2 -23.74 15.37 -7.83
CA PRO A 2 -22.32 15.64 -7.70
C PRO A 2 -21.70 14.45 -6.95
N LEU A 3 -20.64 13.85 -7.49
CA LEU A 3 -19.86 12.83 -6.79
C LEU A 3 -19.31 13.51 -5.53
N GLY A 4 -19.89 13.19 -4.37
CA GLY A 4 -19.34 13.60 -3.09
C GLY A 4 -17.89 13.15 -3.01
N ARG A 5 -17.01 14.04 -2.54
CA ARG A 5 -15.58 13.72 -2.37
C ARG A 5 -15.47 12.57 -1.36
N ALA A 6 -15.33 11.35 -1.87
CA ALA A 6 -15.13 10.17 -1.05
C ALA A 6 -13.86 10.35 -0.22
N ALA A 7 -13.85 9.78 0.98
CA ALA A 7 -12.62 9.67 1.76
C ALA A 7 -11.52 9.00 0.89
N PRO A 8 -10.24 9.33 1.08
CA PRO A 8 -9.16 8.73 0.30
C PRO A 8 -9.20 7.21 0.44
N THR A 9 -9.25 6.48 -0.69
CA THR A 9 -9.19 5.02 -0.68
C THR A 9 -7.81 4.57 -0.20
N PRO A 10 -7.71 3.71 0.83
CA PRO A 10 -6.43 3.12 1.23
C PRO A 10 -5.82 2.31 0.09
N VAL A 11 -4.52 2.47 -0.14
CA VAL A 11 -3.74 1.72 -1.11
C VAL A 11 -2.59 1.05 -0.39
N PHE A 12 -2.43 -0.24 -0.61
CA PHE A 12 -1.34 -1.04 -0.06
C PHE A 12 -0.42 -1.43 -1.21
N GLU A 13 0.78 -0.85 -1.23
CA GLU A 13 1.83 -1.22 -2.19
C GLU A 13 2.69 -2.29 -1.53
N VAL A 14 2.63 -3.51 -2.05
CA VAL A 14 3.36 -4.66 -1.51
C VAL A 14 4.51 -5.00 -2.43
N ASP A 15 5.74 -5.04 -1.89
CA ASP A 15 6.93 -5.35 -2.67
C ASP A 15 8.08 -5.76 -1.74
N GLN A 16 9.22 -6.20 -2.29
CA GLN A 16 10.44 -6.40 -1.53
C GLN A 16 10.91 -5.11 -0.85
N ALA A 17 11.51 -5.25 0.33
CA ALA A 17 11.93 -4.12 1.16
C ALA A 17 12.84 -3.11 0.43
N VAL A 18 13.73 -3.60 -0.44
CA VAL A 18 14.62 -2.74 -1.24
C VAL A 18 13.83 -1.87 -2.23
N ASN A 19 12.81 -2.44 -2.88
CA ASN A 19 11.96 -1.73 -3.82
C ASN A 19 11.08 -0.71 -3.09
N ILE A 20 10.51 -1.09 -1.94
CA ILE A 20 9.75 -0.18 -1.08
C ILE A 20 10.58 1.04 -0.67
N ALA A 21 11.84 0.85 -0.26
CA ALA A 21 12.70 1.97 0.13
C ALA A 21 12.95 2.93 -1.04
N ILE A 22 13.19 2.41 -2.25
CA ILE A 22 13.38 3.21 -3.47
C ILE A 22 12.08 3.96 -3.82
N LYS A 23 10.93 3.27 -3.81
CA LYS A 23 9.61 3.86 -4.07
C LYS A 23 9.30 4.98 -3.07
N GLN A 24 9.53 4.75 -1.78
CA GLN A 24 9.32 5.75 -0.74
C GLN A 24 10.13 7.03 -1.01
N GLN A 25 11.41 6.89 -1.38
CA GLN A 25 12.24 8.04 -1.69
C GLN A 25 11.74 8.79 -2.92
N SER A 26 11.35 8.07 -3.98
CA SER A 26 10.77 8.67 -5.18
C SER A 26 9.46 9.42 -4.89
N ILE A 27 8.57 8.84 -4.08
CA ILE A 27 7.32 9.48 -3.66
C ILE A 27 7.59 10.75 -2.87
N LYS A 28 8.49 10.70 -1.88
CA LYS A 28 8.87 11.88 -1.10
C LYS A 28 9.49 12.98 -1.97
N ARG A 29 10.31 12.62 -2.96
CA ARG A 29 10.85 13.58 -3.93
C ARG A 29 9.76 14.24 -4.78
N ALA A 30 8.76 13.47 -5.23
CA ALA A 30 7.71 13.96 -6.11
C ALA A 30 6.60 14.73 -5.38
N LEU A 31 6.21 14.28 -4.17
CA LEU A 31 5.04 14.77 -3.44
C LEU A 31 5.38 15.48 -2.12
N GLY A 32 6.66 15.54 -1.74
CA GLY A 32 7.13 16.10 -0.46
C GLY A 32 6.90 15.18 0.74
N THR A 33 5.87 14.33 0.71
CA THR A 33 5.57 13.33 1.73
C THR A 33 4.94 12.07 1.13
N VAL A 34 4.90 10.99 1.90
CA VAL A 34 4.07 9.84 1.56
C VAL A 34 2.62 10.17 1.94
N PRO A 35 1.64 10.06 1.01
CA PRO A 35 0.24 10.29 1.34
C PRO A 35 -0.24 9.37 2.46
N ALA A 36 -1.09 9.87 3.36
CA ALA A 36 -1.60 9.10 4.49
C ALA A 36 -2.44 7.87 4.09
N SER A 37 -2.96 7.85 2.86
CA SER A 37 -3.71 6.73 2.30
C SER A 37 -2.82 5.67 1.64
N LEU A 38 -1.51 5.88 1.53
CA LEU A 38 -0.57 4.93 0.92
C LEU A 38 0.23 4.20 2.00
N HIS A 39 0.03 2.89 2.06
CA HIS A 39 0.71 1.98 2.95
C HIS A 39 1.77 1.22 2.14
N LEU A 40 3.04 1.49 2.40
CA LEU A 40 4.15 0.78 1.77
C LEU A 40 4.50 -0.44 2.62
N VAL A 41 4.23 -1.64 2.11
CA VAL A 41 4.28 -2.91 2.85
C VAL A 41 5.44 -3.76 2.33
N PRO A 42 6.59 -3.76 3.02
CA PRO A 42 7.72 -4.62 2.64
C PRO A 42 7.38 -6.09 2.94
N VAL A 43 7.54 -6.97 1.96
CA VAL A 43 7.29 -8.41 2.07
C VAL A 43 8.42 -9.19 1.42
N ASP A 44 8.97 -10.17 2.13
CA ASP A 44 9.75 -11.27 1.56
C ASP A 44 8.79 -12.43 1.23
N PHE A 45 8.37 -12.52 -0.03
CA PHE A 45 7.42 -13.54 -0.48
C PHE A 45 7.90 -15.00 -0.31
N GLN A 46 9.18 -15.23 0.02
CA GLN A 46 9.69 -16.57 0.31
C GLN A 46 9.55 -16.98 1.78
N ARG A 47 9.28 -16.02 2.67
CA ARG A 47 9.36 -16.22 4.13
C ARG A 47 8.16 -15.68 4.89
N ASP A 48 7.54 -14.63 4.37
CA ASP A 48 6.49 -13.90 5.04
C ASP A 48 5.11 -14.36 4.58
N GLU A 49 4.17 -14.36 5.52
CA GLU A 49 2.75 -14.59 5.23
C GLU A 49 2.10 -13.26 4.82
N LEU A 50 1.76 -13.13 3.54
CA LEU A 50 1.24 -11.89 2.95
C LEU A 50 0.03 -11.33 3.70
N ALA A 51 -0.90 -12.19 4.11
CA ALA A 51 -2.09 -11.76 4.83
C ALA A 51 -1.76 -11.12 6.19
N GLU A 52 -0.75 -11.64 6.90
CA GLU A 52 -0.33 -11.08 8.18
C GLU A 52 0.39 -9.74 8.01
N GLU A 53 1.26 -9.61 6.99
CA GLU A 53 1.93 -8.33 6.71
C GLU A 53 0.93 -7.24 6.29
N LEU A 54 -0.06 -7.57 5.45
CA LEU A 54 -1.15 -6.66 5.12
C LEU A 54 -1.96 -6.26 6.35
N ARG A 55 -2.34 -7.21 7.21
CA ARG A 55 -3.07 -6.93 8.44
C ARG A 55 -2.28 -6.00 9.38
N ARG A 56 -0.96 -6.23 9.52
CA ARG A 56 -0.07 -5.36 10.31
C ARG A 56 0.02 -3.95 9.73
N ALA A 57 -0.04 -3.82 8.40
CA ALA A 57 -0.07 -2.53 7.71
C ALA A 57 -1.42 -1.79 7.82
N GLY A 58 -2.45 -2.43 8.38
CA GLY A 58 -3.77 -1.86 8.59
C GLY A 58 -4.81 -2.27 7.53
N HIS A 59 -4.53 -3.31 6.73
CA HIS A 59 -5.56 -3.90 5.86
C HIS A 59 -6.66 -4.53 6.70
N ASP A 60 -7.89 -4.07 6.48
CA ASP A 60 -9.09 -4.60 7.12
C ASP A 60 -9.86 -5.48 6.14
N THR A 61 -9.89 -6.78 6.43
CA THR A 61 -10.53 -7.81 5.61
C THR A 61 -12.06 -7.70 5.59
N ALA A 62 -12.67 -6.89 6.46
CA ALA A 62 -14.10 -6.58 6.39
C ALA A 62 -14.46 -5.69 5.19
N HIS A 63 -13.48 -4.98 4.61
CA HIS A 63 -13.68 -4.13 3.45
C HIS A 63 -13.41 -4.87 2.13
N ARG A 64 -14.27 -4.62 1.13
CA ARG A 64 -14.03 -5.13 -0.22
C ARG A 64 -12.69 -4.61 -0.74
N THR A 65 -11.84 -5.53 -1.15
CA THR A 65 -10.49 -5.23 -1.63
C THR A 65 -10.39 -5.63 -3.10
N PHE A 66 -9.78 -4.75 -3.90
CA PHE A 66 -9.42 -5.04 -5.28
C PHE A 66 -7.91 -5.27 -5.35
N PHE A 67 -7.50 -6.42 -5.84
CA PHE A 67 -6.09 -6.78 -5.98
C PHE A 67 -5.67 -6.65 -7.44
N ILE A 68 -4.51 -6.02 -7.66
CA ILE A 68 -3.75 -6.12 -8.90
C ILE A 68 -2.46 -6.86 -8.56
N TRP A 69 -2.13 -7.87 -9.35
CA TRP A 69 -0.86 -8.57 -9.31
C TRP A 69 -0.28 -8.56 -10.72
N GLU A 70 0.71 -7.71 -10.96
CA GLU A 70 1.32 -7.50 -12.26
C GLU A 70 2.81 -7.87 -12.17
N GLY A 71 3.34 -8.47 -13.25
CA GLY A 71 4.63 -9.15 -13.30
C GLY A 71 5.84 -8.24 -13.23
#